data_AF-A0AAD6X4W9-F1
#
_entry.id   AF-A0AAD6X4W9-F1
#
_cell.length_a   1.000
_cell.length_b   1.000
_cell.length_c   1.000
_cell.angle_alpha   90.00
_cell.angle_beta   90.00
_cell.angle_gamma   90.00
#
_symmetry.space_group_name_H-M   'P 1'
#
loop_
_entity.id
_entity.type
_entity.pdbx_description
1 polymer ?
#
loop_
_entity_poly.entity_id
_entity_poly.type
_entity_poly.pdbx_seq_one_letter_code
_entity_poly.pdbx_strand_id
1 'polypeptide(L)'
;KQSAAVLIPFCNVNETPGILLQVRSRSMRSHSGEVSFPGGKVDELLDLSLLDCALRECAEEMGIARNRVELLGALHPPEKSLRGDTVWPFVGFVHRRRNQHKFTPYKPKDDALPSLDMSAIEQRASKDEVAAIFHLPLAELANPSRSRAYMFRNEHPYWAVDVSDLVPGEGQPFVSESLEKPQMDEVGAGGEGRLEVWGLTGWYLGLLAKRLSSLYEP
;
A
#
# COMPACT_ATOMS: atom_id res chain seq x y z
N LYS A 1 3.95 7.87 -22.58
CA LYS A 1 4.37 7.53 -21.19
C LYS A 1 3.31 8.11 -20.28
N GLN A 2 2.65 7.29 -19.47
CA GLN A 2 1.54 7.74 -18.64
C GLN A 2 2.02 7.94 -17.21
N SER A 3 1.24 8.69 -16.44
CA SER A 3 1.43 8.83 -15.00
C SER A 3 0.48 7.89 -14.27
N ALA A 4 0.91 7.40 -13.12
CA ALA A 4 0.12 6.63 -12.19
C ALA A 4 0.31 7.21 -10.80
N ALA A 5 -0.65 6.99 -9.91
CA ALA A 5 -0.56 7.46 -8.54
C ALA A 5 -1.03 6.37 -7.58
N VAL A 6 -0.36 6.28 -6.44
CA VAL A 6 -0.70 5.34 -5.36
C VAL A 6 -0.89 6.12 -4.06
N LEU A 7 -1.82 5.66 -3.23
CA LEU A 7 -1.96 6.15 -1.87
C LEU A 7 -1.30 5.16 -0.92
N ILE A 8 -0.50 5.65 0.02
CA ILE A 8 0.05 4.91 1.16
C ILE A 8 -0.85 5.26 2.37
N PRO A 9 -1.87 4.43 2.66
CA PRO A 9 -2.90 4.74 3.66
C PRO A 9 -2.45 4.35 5.06
N PHE A 10 -1.92 5.32 5.82
CA PHE A 10 -1.78 5.17 7.26
C PHE A 10 -3.14 5.02 7.92
N CYS A 11 -3.22 4.17 8.93
CA CYS A 11 -4.46 3.93 9.65
C CYS A 11 -4.18 3.44 11.06
N ASN A 12 -5.24 3.35 11.85
CA ASN A 12 -5.24 2.61 13.10
C ASN A 12 -6.21 1.43 12.98
N VAL A 13 -5.81 0.23 13.38
CA VAL A 13 -6.68 -0.96 13.44
C VAL A 13 -6.42 -1.65 14.76
N ASN A 14 -7.47 -1.94 15.55
CA ASN A 14 -7.33 -2.51 16.90
C ASN A 14 -6.28 -1.77 17.75
N GLU A 15 -6.35 -0.43 17.72
CA GLU A 15 -5.45 0.49 18.43
C GLU A 15 -3.98 0.41 17.99
N THR A 16 -3.71 -0.32 16.91
CA THR A 16 -2.36 -0.53 16.36
C THR A 16 -2.17 0.29 15.09
N PRO A 17 -1.20 1.24 15.06
CA PRO A 17 -0.91 2.03 13.87
C PRO A 17 -0.27 1.16 12.80
N GLY A 18 -0.65 1.37 11.55
CA GLY A 18 -0.14 0.61 10.42
C GLY A 18 -0.55 1.20 9.10
N ILE A 19 -0.38 0.40 8.06
CA ILE A 19 -0.65 0.75 6.68
C ILE A 19 -1.67 -0.25 6.13
N LEU A 20 -2.70 0.23 5.43
CA LEU A 20 -3.58 -0.67 4.67
C LEU A 20 -2.93 -1.05 3.35
N LEU A 21 -2.98 -2.34 3.03
CA LEU A 21 -2.54 -2.91 1.77
C LEU A 21 -3.66 -3.78 1.20
N GLN A 22 -3.56 -4.07 -0.08
CA GLN A 22 -4.45 -5.00 -0.75
C GLN A 22 -3.67 -6.09 -1.47
N VAL A 23 -4.30 -7.25 -1.59
CA VAL A 23 -3.93 -8.27 -2.56
C VAL A 23 -4.78 -8.06 -3.79
N ARG A 24 -4.13 -7.83 -4.93
CA ARG A 24 -4.78 -7.63 -6.22
C ARG A 24 -5.47 -8.91 -6.69
N SER A 25 -6.66 -8.79 -7.25
CA SER A 25 -7.44 -9.93 -7.76
C SER A 25 -6.68 -10.70 -8.84
N ARG A 26 -6.81 -12.04 -8.82
CA ARG A 26 -6.18 -12.92 -9.81
C ARG A 26 -6.79 -12.79 -11.21
N SER A 27 -8.00 -12.24 -11.32
CA SER A 27 -8.69 -12.02 -12.60
C SER A 27 -8.12 -10.84 -13.40
N MET A 28 -7.25 -10.02 -12.81
CA MET A 28 -6.73 -8.85 -13.49
C MET A 28 -5.62 -9.17 -14.49
N ARG A 29 -5.58 -8.36 -15.55
CA ARG A 29 -4.60 -8.50 -16.65
C ARG A 29 -3.16 -8.19 -16.25
N SER A 30 -2.94 -7.59 -15.08
CA SER A 30 -1.63 -7.18 -14.58
C SER A 30 -1.58 -7.25 -13.05
N HIS A 31 -0.41 -7.64 -12.52
CA HIS A 31 -0.12 -7.66 -11.07
C HIS A 31 -1.10 -8.54 -10.28
N SER A 32 -1.58 -9.62 -10.91
CA SER A 32 -2.54 -10.55 -10.33
C SER A 32 -1.97 -11.26 -9.11
N GLY A 33 -2.62 -11.15 -7.94
CA GLY A 33 -2.19 -11.79 -6.69
C GLY A 33 -1.06 -11.06 -5.97
N GLU A 34 -0.61 -9.90 -6.44
CA GLU A 34 0.45 -9.13 -5.80
C GLU A 34 -0.09 -8.23 -4.68
N VAL A 35 0.77 -7.95 -3.71
CA VAL A 35 0.50 -6.97 -2.66
C VAL A 35 0.82 -5.57 -3.18
N SER A 36 -0.15 -4.67 -3.09
CA SER A 36 0.04 -3.28 -3.51
C SER A 36 -0.61 -2.28 -2.55
N PHE A 37 -0.16 -1.05 -2.67
CA PHE A 37 -0.97 0.11 -2.31
C PHE A 37 -2.19 0.22 -3.25
N PRO A 38 -3.29 0.86 -2.81
CA PRO A 38 -4.34 1.25 -3.73
C PRO A 38 -3.82 2.32 -4.69
N GLY A 39 -4.20 2.21 -5.95
CA GLY A 39 -3.70 3.12 -6.99
C GLY A 39 -3.72 2.55 -8.39
N GLY A 40 -3.50 3.44 -9.35
CA GLY A 40 -3.68 3.11 -10.75
C GLY A 40 -3.21 4.23 -11.67
N LYS A 41 -3.65 4.16 -12.92
CA LYS A 41 -3.28 5.12 -13.95
C LYS A 41 -4.12 6.37 -13.82
N VAL A 42 -3.52 7.51 -14.16
CA VAL A 42 -4.25 8.77 -14.27
C VAL A 42 -5.23 8.67 -15.44
N ASP A 43 -6.49 8.97 -15.15
CA ASP A 43 -7.53 9.20 -16.14
C ASP A 43 -7.67 10.72 -16.35
N GLU A 44 -7.27 11.20 -17.53
CA GLU A 44 -7.26 12.64 -17.85
C GLU A 44 -8.66 13.28 -17.87
N LEU A 45 -9.72 12.48 -17.97
CA LEU A 45 -11.10 12.97 -17.96
C LEU A 45 -11.69 13.03 -16.54
N LEU A 46 -11.20 12.18 -15.63
CA LEU A 46 -11.73 12.07 -14.27
C LEU A 46 -10.84 12.73 -13.20
N ASP A 47 -9.53 12.78 -13.42
CA ASP A 47 -8.56 13.17 -12.40
C ASP A 47 -8.07 14.60 -12.59
N LEU A 48 -8.38 15.47 -11.63
CA LEU A 48 -7.93 16.86 -11.63
C LEU A 48 -6.45 17.02 -11.23
N SER A 49 -5.86 15.97 -10.64
CA SER A 49 -4.46 15.93 -10.22
C SER A 49 -4.01 14.48 -9.98
N LEU A 50 -2.69 14.28 -9.82
CA LEU A 50 -2.12 12.99 -9.41
C LEU A 50 -2.67 12.50 -8.06
N LEU A 51 -2.90 13.42 -7.12
CA LEU A 51 -3.53 13.08 -5.84
C LEU A 51 -4.99 12.64 -6.04
N ASP A 52 -5.72 13.29 -6.94
CA ASP A 52 -7.12 12.96 -7.23
C ASP A 52 -7.24 11.53 -7.80
N CYS A 53 -6.29 11.13 -8.66
CA CYS A 53 -6.12 9.76 -9.12
C CYS A 53 -5.93 8.79 -7.95
N ALA A 54 -4.94 9.00 -7.07
CA ALA A 54 -4.71 8.11 -5.93
C ALA A 54 -5.94 7.99 -5.00
N LEU A 55 -6.68 9.10 -4.79
CA LEU A 55 -7.89 9.12 -3.98
C LEU A 55 -9.10 8.48 -4.69
N ARG A 56 -9.20 8.58 -6.02
CA ARG A 56 -10.20 7.88 -6.84
C ARG A 56 -9.99 6.37 -6.76
N GLU A 57 -8.79 5.92 -7.06
CA GLU A 57 -8.42 4.49 -7.05
C GLU A 57 -8.63 3.88 -5.66
N CYS A 58 -8.23 4.56 -4.58
CA CYS A 58 -8.52 4.09 -3.23
C CYS A 58 -10.02 3.99 -2.91
N ALA A 59 -10.85 4.88 -3.48
CA ALA A 59 -12.29 4.81 -3.34
C ALA A 59 -12.90 3.65 -4.16
N GLU A 60 -12.39 3.40 -5.36
CA GLU A 60 -12.84 2.34 -6.27
C GLU A 60 -12.42 0.94 -5.75
N GLU A 61 -11.15 0.77 -5.39
CA GLU A 61 -10.59 -0.50 -4.95
C GLU A 61 -11.01 -0.87 -3.51
N MET A 62 -10.91 0.08 -2.56
CA MET A 62 -11.12 -0.19 -1.12
C MET A 62 -12.42 0.39 -0.54
N GLY A 63 -13.21 1.13 -1.32
CA GLY A 63 -14.41 1.79 -0.81
C GLY A 63 -14.12 2.89 0.23
N ILE A 64 -12.90 3.43 0.26
CA ILE A 64 -12.50 4.51 1.18
C ILE A 64 -12.72 5.85 0.48
N ALA A 65 -13.79 6.55 0.88
CA ALA A 65 -14.12 7.85 0.30
C ALA A 65 -13.01 8.89 0.52
N ARG A 66 -12.79 9.76 -0.48
CA ARG A 66 -11.76 10.82 -0.48
C ARG A 66 -11.77 11.67 0.81
N ASN A 67 -12.95 11.98 1.35
CA ASN A 67 -13.09 12.78 2.57
C ASN A 67 -12.81 12.03 3.89
N ARG A 68 -12.38 10.77 3.82
CA ARG A 68 -11.82 10.03 4.96
C ARG A 68 -10.30 10.05 4.94
N VAL A 69 -9.67 10.56 3.88
CA VAL A 69 -8.21 10.62 3.76
C VAL A 69 -7.75 12.04 4.05
N GLU A 70 -6.86 12.16 5.02
CA GLU A 70 -6.09 13.39 5.27
C GLU A 70 -4.72 13.25 4.63
N LEU A 71 -4.36 14.15 3.72
CA LEU A 71 -3.06 14.13 3.06
C LEU A 71 -1.97 14.55 4.06
N LEU A 72 -0.96 13.70 4.23
CA LEU A 72 0.24 13.99 5.04
C LEU A 72 1.40 14.49 4.18
N GLY A 73 1.48 14.06 2.92
CA GLY A 73 2.51 14.48 1.99
C GLY A 73 2.67 13.51 0.82
N ALA A 74 3.85 13.52 0.19
CA ALA A 74 4.23 12.59 -0.86
C ALA A 74 5.67 12.11 -0.63
N LEU A 75 5.97 10.88 -1.06
CA LEU A 75 7.36 10.40 -1.08
C LEU A 75 8.02 10.81 -2.40
N HIS A 76 9.29 11.21 -2.31
CA HIS A 76 10.09 11.58 -3.46
C HIS A 76 11.39 10.78 -3.49
N PRO A 77 11.92 10.48 -4.69
CA PRO A 77 11.34 10.80 -6.01
C PRO A 77 10.20 9.82 -6.43
N PRO A 78 9.33 10.21 -7.39
CA PRO A 78 8.48 9.26 -8.08
C PRO A 78 9.33 8.29 -8.90
N GLU A 79 8.82 7.09 -9.14
CA GLU A 79 9.58 6.00 -9.75
C GLU A 79 8.85 5.42 -10.96
N LYS A 80 9.60 4.93 -11.94
CA LYS A 80 9.02 4.21 -13.07
C LYS A 80 8.67 2.78 -12.67
N SER A 81 7.48 2.34 -13.05
CA SER A 81 7.15 0.91 -13.12
C SER A 81 7.93 0.22 -14.26
N LEU A 82 7.96 -1.11 -14.27
CA LEU A 82 8.53 -1.89 -15.39
C LEU A 82 7.80 -1.64 -16.71
N ARG A 83 6.54 -1.21 -16.67
CA ARG A 83 5.74 -0.81 -17.85
C ARG A 83 6.09 0.60 -18.34
N GLY A 84 6.92 1.34 -17.61
CA GLY A 84 7.42 2.66 -17.99
C GLY A 84 6.53 3.83 -17.56
N ASP A 85 5.47 3.57 -16.79
CA ASP A 85 4.62 4.59 -16.20
C ASP A 85 5.30 5.19 -14.96
N THR A 86 5.26 6.52 -14.80
CA THR A 86 5.81 7.20 -13.62
C THR A 86 4.78 7.17 -12.49
N VAL A 87 5.12 6.50 -11.40
CA VAL A 87 4.26 6.30 -10.23
C VAL A 87 4.56 7.36 -9.17
N TRP A 88 3.52 8.03 -8.68
CA TRP A 88 3.59 9.08 -7.67
C TRP A 88 3.00 8.59 -6.34
N PRO A 89 3.81 8.46 -5.28
CA PRO A 89 3.35 7.95 -3.99
C PRO A 89 2.88 9.09 -3.06
N PHE A 90 1.59 9.12 -2.74
CA PHE A 90 1.01 10.02 -1.75
C PHE A 90 0.85 9.32 -0.42
N VAL A 91 1.11 10.01 0.68
CA VAL A 91 0.93 9.48 2.04
C VAL A 91 -0.27 10.15 2.67
N GLY A 92 -1.23 9.37 3.16
CA GLY A 92 -2.42 9.91 3.79
C GLY A 92 -2.87 9.10 5.00
N PHE A 93 -3.48 9.76 5.97
CA PHE A 93 -4.11 9.11 7.12
C PHE A 93 -5.60 8.85 6.85
N VAL A 94 -6.03 7.61 7.05
CA VAL A 94 -7.41 7.18 6.86
C VAL A 94 -8.17 7.26 8.19
N HIS A 95 -9.14 8.16 8.24
CA HIS A 95 -10.04 8.35 9.37
C HIS A 95 -11.15 7.29 9.41
N ARG A 96 -11.53 6.84 10.62
CA ARG A 96 -12.66 5.92 10.84
C ARG A 96 -13.97 6.48 10.26
N ARG A 97 -14.22 7.76 10.47
CA ARG A 97 -15.40 8.49 9.95
C ARG A 97 -14.97 9.59 9.00
N ARG A 98 -15.92 10.19 8.28
CA ARG A 98 -15.67 11.37 7.45
C ARG A 98 -14.89 12.40 8.26
N ASN A 99 -13.82 12.94 7.68
CA ASN A 99 -13.11 14.06 8.25
C ASN A 99 -14.03 15.29 8.14
N GLN A 100 -14.73 15.60 9.24
CA GLN A 100 -15.62 16.76 9.33
C GLN A 100 -14.87 18.03 9.75
N HIS A 101 -13.55 17.95 9.97
CA HIS A 101 -12.81 19.08 10.52
C HIS A 101 -12.44 20.05 9.39
N LYS A 102 -13.08 21.23 9.41
CA LYS A 102 -12.38 22.47 9.04
C LYS A 102 -11.07 22.47 9.82
N PHE A 103 -9.94 22.70 9.16
CA PHE A 103 -8.60 22.76 9.74
C PHE A 103 -8.61 23.42 11.13
N THR A 104 -8.75 22.61 12.18
CA THR A 104 -8.64 23.02 13.57
C THR A 104 -7.26 22.57 13.99
N PRO A 105 -6.39 23.47 14.50
CA PRO A 105 -5.08 23.08 14.99
C PRO A 105 -5.25 21.88 15.93
N TYR A 106 -4.59 20.77 15.58
CA TYR A 106 -4.57 19.57 16.40
C TYR A 106 -4.08 19.96 17.80
N LYS A 107 -4.99 19.96 18.77
CA LYS A 107 -4.62 19.89 20.18
C LYS A 107 -4.45 18.41 20.48
N PRO A 108 -3.26 17.95 20.85
CA PRO A 108 -3.13 16.61 21.40
C PRO A 108 -4.02 16.57 22.64
N LYS A 109 -5.17 15.91 22.52
CA LYS A 109 -5.62 15.09 23.62
C LYS A 109 -4.92 13.77 23.42
N ASP A 110 -4.38 13.19 24.47
CA ASP A 110 -3.77 11.85 24.46
C ASP A 110 -4.81 10.73 24.18
N ASP A 111 -5.89 11.06 23.47
CA ASP A 111 -6.93 10.13 23.03
C ASP A 111 -6.38 9.35 21.84
N ALA A 112 -6.40 8.01 21.93
CA ALA A 112 -5.97 7.14 20.84
C ALA A 112 -6.75 7.45 19.55
N LEU A 113 -6.06 7.44 18.41
CA LEU A 113 -6.71 7.61 17.11
C LEU A 113 -7.77 6.51 16.90
N PRO A 114 -8.97 6.83 16.41
CA PRO A 114 -10.04 5.83 16.30
C PRO A 114 -9.67 4.74 15.29
N SER A 115 -9.84 3.48 15.68
CA SER A 115 -9.56 2.33 14.83
C SER A 115 -10.59 2.17 13.70
N LEU A 116 -10.11 1.72 12.54
CA LEU A 116 -10.94 1.33 11.40
C LEU A 116 -11.66 0.01 11.69
N ASP A 117 -12.83 -0.14 11.07
CA ASP A 117 -13.56 -1.40 11.00
C ASP A 117 -13.17 -2.10 9.69
N MET A 118 -12.31 -3.13 9.79
CA MET A 118 -11.80 -3.86 8.64
C MET A 118 -12.90 -4.61 7.89
N SER A 119 -13.86 -5.21 8.61
CA SER A 119 -14.98 -5.91 7.97
C SER A 119 -15.84 -4.95 7.13
N ALA A 120 -16.10 -3.74 7.66
CA ALA A 120 -16.82 -2.73 6.91
C ALA A 120 -16.05 -2.24 5.67
N ILE A 121 -14.71 -2.26 5.67
CA ILE A 121 -13.89 -1.90 4.49
C ILE A 121 -13.97 -3.03 3.46
N GLU A 122 -13.75 -4.28 3.88
CA GLU A 122 -13.81 -5.47 3.01
C GLU A 122 -15.16 -5.66 2.31
N GLN A 123 -16.26 -5.29 2.97
CA GLN A 123 -17.62 -5.32 2.41
C GLN A 123 -17.82 -4.29 1.30
N ARG A 124 -17.06 -3.19 1.30
CA ARG A 124 -17.14 -2.10 0.31
C ARG A 124 -16.08 -2.18 -0.79
N ALA A 125 -15.09 -3.05 -0.63
CA ALA A 125 -14.02 -3.25 -1.59
C ALA A 125 -14.53 -3.85 -2.91
N SER A 126 -13.93 -3.45 -4.02
CA SER A 126 -14.20 -4.02 -5.34
C SER A 126 -13.71 -5.47 -5.40
N LYS A 127 -14.63 -6.43 -5.56
CA LYS A 127 -14.28 -7.86 -5.66
C LYS A 127 -13.62 -8.23 -6.99
N ASP A 128 -13.78 -7.38 -8.00
CA ASP A 128 -13.18 -7.59 -9.31
C ASP A 128 -11.68 -7.25 -9.30
N GLU A 129 -11.27 -6.32 -8.44
CA GLU A 129 -9.92 -5.77 -8.40
C GLU A 129 -9.13 -6.16 -7.15
N VAL A 130 -9.83 -6.42 -6.04
CA VAL A 130 -9.22 -6.69 -4.73
C VAL A 130 -9.68 -8.04 -4.18
N ALA A 131 -8.72 -8.94 -4.01
CA ALA A 131 -8.94 -10.25 -3.39
C ALA A 131 -9.03 -10.14 -1.86
N ALA A 132 -8.13 -9.37 -1.25
CA ALA A 132 -8.08 -9.17 0.19
C ALA A 132 -7.56 -7.77 0.54
N ILE A 133 -7.99 -7.24 1.68
CA ILE A 133 -7.45 -6.02 2.28
C ILE A 133 -6.94 -6.40 3.66
N PHE A 134 -5.76 -5.92 4.03
CA PHE A 134 -5.17 -6.24 5.32
C PHE A 134 -4.39 -5.07 5.89
N HIS A 135 -4.14 -5.15 7.18
CA HIS A 135 -3.41 -4.16 7.96
C HIS A 135 -1.98 -4.67 8.20
N LEU A 136 -0.99 -3.87 7.83
CA LEU A 136 0.41 -4.08 8.16
C LEU A 136 0.80 -3.13 9.30
N PRO A 137 0.94 -3.61 10.54
CA PRO A 137 1.38 -2.78 11.66
C PRO A 137 2.75 -2.15 11.38
N LEU A 138 2.95 -0.90 11.80
CA LEU A 138 4.24 -0.21 11.61
C LEU A 138 5.40 -0.95 12.31
N ALA A 139 5.14 -1.60 13.44
CA ALA A 139 6.14 -2.37 14.17
C ALA A 139 6.68 -3.56 13.36
N GLU A 140 5.86 -4.15 12.49
CA GLU A 140 6.28 -5.29 11.66
C GLU A 140 7.24 -4.89 10.53
N LEU A 141 7.30 -3.60 10.16
CA LEU A 141 8.29 -3.09 9.19
C LEU A 141 9.72 -3.19 9.71
N ALA A 142 9.90 -3.18 11.03
CA ALA A 142 11.19 -3.33 11.69
C ALA A 142 11.47 -4.78 12.13
N ASN A 143 10.55 -5.71 11.87
CA ASN A 143 10.69 -7.10 12.31
C ASN A 143 11.68 -7.85 11.38
N PRO A 144 12.86 -8.25 11.88
CA PRO A 144 13.86 -8.93 11.06
C PRO A 144 13.40 -10.31 10.59
N SER A 145 12.50 -10.98 11.32
CA SER A 145 11.98 -12.30 10.94
C SER A 145 11.07 -12.26 9.70
N ARG A 146 10.58 -11.06 9.32
CA ARG A 146 9.79 -10.83 8.11
C ARG A 146 10.59 -10.16 6.99
N SER A 147 11.83 -9.76 7.26
CA SER A 147 12.59 -8.91 6.36
C SER A 147 13.54 -9.73 5.51
N ARG A 148 13.48 -9.54 4.18
CA ARG A 148 14.41 -10.13 3.23
C ARG A 148 15.08 -9.05 2.40
N ALA A 149 16.40 -9.11 2.29
CA ALA A 149 17.15 -8.14 1.51
C ALA A 149 16.81 -8.29 0.01
N TYR A 150 16.53 -7.18 -0.65
CA TYR A 150 16.27 -7.12 -2.09
C TYR A 150 16.93 -5.87 -2.70
N MET A 151 17.18 -5.89 -4.01
CA MET A 151 17.73 -4.76 -4.74
C MET A 151 16.67 -4.14 -5.63
N PHE A 152 16.32 -2.88 -5.39
CA PHE A 152 15.45 -2.13 -6.28
C PHE A 152 16.25 -1.75 -7.52
N ARG A 153 15.81 -2.27 -8.68
CA ARG A 153 16.45 -2.08 -10.00
C ARG A 153 17.94 -2.44 -10.03
N ASN A 154 18.36 -3.43 -9.23
CA ASN A 154 19.76 -3.83 -9.08
C ASN A 154 20.72 -2.73 -8.57
N GLU A 155 20.20 -1.62 -8.05
CA GLU A 155 21.00 -0.45 -7.65
C GLU A 155 20.87 -0.13 -6.17
N HIS A 156 19.66 -0.23 -5.61
CA HIS A 156 19.39 0.28 -4.26
C HIS A 156 18.82 -0.80 -3.33
N PRO A 157 19.48 -1.09 -2.18
CA PRO A 157 18.96 -2.09 -1.25
C PRO A 157 17.70 -1.59 -0.53
N TYR A 158 16.74 -2.50 -0.39
CA TYR A 158 15.55 -2.35 0.46
C TYR A 158 15.14 -3.71 1.06
N TRP A 159 14.22 -3.67 2.02
CA TRP A 159 13.68 -4.85 2.66
C TRP A 159 12.33 -5.21 2.05
N ALA A 160 12.23 -6.39 1.46
CA ALA A 160 10.95 -7.03 1.21
C ALA A 160 10.38 -7.54 2.54
N VAL A 161 9.06 -7.49 2.70
CA VAL A 161 8.38 -7.82 3.97
C VAL A 161 7.41 -8.99 3.75
N ASP A 162 7.61 -10.09 4.45
CA ASP A 162 6.69 -11.23 4.48
C ASP A 162 5.40 -10.87 5.23
N VAL A 163 4.28 -10.99 4.53
CA VAL A 163 2.93 -10.65 5.01
C VAL A 163 1.96 -11.83 4.93
N SER A 164 2.48 -13.04 4.71
CA SER A 164 1.67 -14.24 4.45
C SER A 164 0.63 -14.52 5.54
N ASP A 165 0.99 -14.33 6.81
CA ASP A 165 0.11 -14.53 7.97
C ASP A 165 -0.78 -13.33 8.31
N LEU A 166 -0.57 -12.18 7.66
CA LEU A 166 -1.38 -10.97 7.85
C LEU A 166 -2.59 -10.91 6.91
N VAL A 167 -2.60 -11.72 5.84
CA VAL A 167 -3.68 -11.72 4.85
C VAL A 167 -4.80 -12.69 5.27
N PRO A 168 -6.05 -12.22 5.44
CA PRO A 168 -7.17 -13.07 5.83
C PRO A 168 -7.46 -14.16 4.79
N GLY A 169 -7.70 -15.39 5.26
CA GLY A 169 -8.22 -16.49 4.43
C GLY A 169 -7.21 -17.20 3.52
N GLU A 170 -5.95 -16.77 3.49
CA GLU A 170 -4.88 -17.38 2.68
C GLU A 170 -4.12 -18.44 3.49
N GLY A 171 -4.79 -19.56 3.76
CA GLY A 171 -4.17 -20.79 4.28
C GLY A 171 -3.70 -21.77 3.19
N GLN A 172 -3.65 -21.32 1.92
CA GLN A 172 -3.12 -22.11 0.82
C GLN A 172 -1.72 -21.62 0.44
N PRO A 173 -0.74 -22.52 0.22
CA PRO A 173 0.56 -22.11 -0.26
C PRO A 173 0.41 -21.32 -1.56
N PHE A 174 1.11 -20.18 -1.68
CA PHE A 174 1.21 -19.46 -2.94
C PHE A 174 1.99 -20.32 -3.94
N VAL A 175 1.27 -21.15 -4.69
CA VAL A 175 1.85 -21.86 -5.83
C VAL A 175 1.85 -20.88 -6.99
N SER A 176 2.99 -20.24 -7.22
CA SER A 176 3.26 -19.58 -8.50
C SER A 176 3.22 -20.66 -9.58
N GLU A 177 2.19 -20.67 -10.43
CA GLU A 177 2.14 -21.52 -11.64
C GLU A 177 3.16 -21.08 -12.72
N SER A 178 4.06 -20.15 -12.40
CA SER A 178 5.09 -19.67 -13.32
C SER A 178 6.47 -19.78 -12.68
N LEU A 179 7.00 -21.00 -12.56
CA LEU A 179 8.39 -21.27 -12.18
C LEU A 179 9.38 -21.10 -13.35
N GLU A 180 8.93 -20.67 -14.54
CA GLU A 180 9.78 -20.66 -15.75
C GLU A 180 10.03 -19.28 -16.37
N LYS A 181 9.57 -18.18 -15.79
CA LYS A 181 9.93 -16.83 -16.28
C LYS A 181 10.97 -16.19 -15.35
N PRO A 182 12.05 -15.60 -15.89
CA PRO A 182 12.96 -14.79 -15.09
C PRO A 182 12.12 -13.74 -14.35
N GLN A 183 12.12 -13.78 -13.02
CA GLN A 183 11.42 -12.80 -12.19
C GLN A 183 12.03 -11.43 -12.48
N MET A 184 11.31 -10.62 -13.27
CA MET A 184 11.57 -9.19 -13.35
C MET A 184 10.95 -8.54 -12.11
N ASP A 185 11.66 -7.54 -11.58
CA ASP A 185 11.56 -6.87 -10.27
C ASP A 185 10.19 -6.32 -9.79
N GLU A 186 9.05 -6.75 -10.35
CA GLU A 186 7.73 -6.34 -9.88
C GLU A 186 6.65 -7.43 -10.02
N VAL A 187 6.90 -8.58 -10.67
CA VAL A 187 5.82 -9.52 -11.02
C VAL A 187 5.93 -10.86 -10.29
N GLY A 188 4.94 -11.16 -9.43
CA GLY A 188 4.75 -12.47 -8.80
C GLY A 188 4.55 -12.49 -7.28
N ALA A 189 4.17 -13.67 -6.76
CA ALA A 189 4.32 -13.98 -5.34
C ALA A 189 5.81 -13.88 -4.95
N GLY A 190 6.09 -13.53 -3.71
CA GLY A 190 7.45 -13.51 -3.19
C GLY A 190 8.17 -14.83 -3.46
N GLY A 191 9.50 -14.80 -3.48
CA GLY A 191 10.28 -16.03 -3.62
C GLY A 191 9.84 -17.06 -2.57
N GLU A 192 9.84 -18.35 -2.94
CA GLU A 192 9.63 -19.48 -2.02
C GLU A 192 8.20 -19.67 -1.45
N GLY A 193 7.15 -19.27 -2.19
CA GLY A 193 5.75 -19.57 -1.81
C GLY A 193 5.21 -18.71 -0.67
N ARG A 194 5.86 -17.57 -0.43
CA ARG A 194 5.45 -16.54 0.53
C ARG A 194 4.77 -15.38 -0.20
N LEU A 195 3.84 -14.73 0.48
CA LEU A 195 3.30 -13.45 0.03
C LEU A 195 4.13 -12.33 0.65
N GLU A 196 4.77 -11.53 -0.20
CA GLU A 196 5.67 -10.46 0.23
C GLU A 196 5.19 -9.10 -0.29
N VAL A 197 5.52 -8.05 0.46
CA VAL A 197 5.56 -6.68 -0.05
C VAL A 197 6.94 -6.44 -0.64
N TRP A 198 7.03 -6.39 -1.97
CA TRP A 198 8.29 -6.26 -2.70
C TRP A 198 8.09 -5.39 -3.95
N GLY A 199 9.10 -5.33 -4.82
CA GLY A 199 9.12 -4.51 -6.03
C GLY A 199 8.96 -3.02 -5.72
N LEU A 200 8.16 -2.33 -6.53
CA LEU A 200 7.92 -0.90 -6.35
C LEU A 200 7.15 -0.57 -5.06
N THR A 201 6.19 -1.41 -4.65
CA THR A 201 5.47 -1.26 -3.38
C THR A 201 6.44 -1.37 -2.21
N GLY A 202 7.28 -2.41 -2.21
CA GLY A 202 8.31 -2.62 -1.18
C GLY A 202 9.36 -1.50 -1.15
N TRP A 203 9.76 -0.97 -2.31
CA TRP A 203 10.65 0.18 -2.39
C TRP A 203 10.08 1.41 -1.69
N TYR A 204 8.84 1.79 -1.99
CA TYR A 204 8.19 2.93 -1.32
C TYR A 204 7.98 2.69 0.17
N LEU A 205 7.67 1.46 0.57
CA LEU A 205 7.59 1.08 1.97
C LEU A 205 8.94 1.23 2.69
N GLY A 206 10.04 0.85 2.04
CA GLY A 206 11.40 1.04 2.54
C GLY A 206 11.80 2.51 2.64
N LEU A 207 11.41 3.36 1.67
CA LEU A 207 11.62 4.81 1.75
C LEU A 207 10.83 5.42 2.90
N LEU A 208 9.59 5.00 3.09
CA LEU A 208 8.76 5.42 4.22
C LEU A 208 9.39 5.03 5.56
N ALA A 209 9.81 3.78 5.71
CA ALA A 209 10.46 3.30 6.93
C ALA A 209 11.72 4.12 7.27
N LYS A 210 12.58 4.38 6.27
CA LYS A 210 13.76 5.25 6.44
C LYS A 210 13.38 6.66 6.90
N ARG A 211 12.32 7.25 6.31
CA ARG A 211 11.81 8.57 6.71
C ARG A 211 11.29 8.58 8.14
N LEU A 212 10.49 7.59 8.52
CA LEU A 212 9.99 7.46 9.88
C LEU A 212 11.14 7.31 10.88
N SER A 213 12.13 6.45 10.62
CA SER A 213 13.29 6.28 11.50
C SER A 213 14.12 7.55 11.64
N SER A 214 14.33 8.30 10.55
CA SER A 214 15.08 9.58 10.60
C SER A 214 14.42 10.67 11.44
N LEU A 215 13.11 10.56 11.72
CA LEU A 215 12.41 11.50 12.62
C LEU A 215 12.68 11.20 14.10
N TYR A 216 13.24 10.03 14.42
CA TYR A 216 13.55 9.59 15.78
C TYR A 216 15.06 9.55 16.07
N GLU A 217 15.91 9.89 15.10
CA GLU A 217 17.32 10.16 15.35
C GLU A 217 17.48 11.61 15.89
N PRO A 218 18.05 11.79 17.10
CA PRO A 218 18.16 13.09 17.76
C PRO A 218 19.14 14.06 17.09
#